data_AF-A0A8X6P7M1-F1
#
_entry.id   AF-A0A8X6P7M1-F1
#
_cell.length_a   1.000
_cell.length_b   1.000
_cell.length_c   1.000
_cell.angle_alpha   90.00
_cell.angle_beta   90.00
_cell.angle_gamma   90.00
#
_symmetry.space_group_name_H-M   'P 1'
#
loop_
_entity.id
_entity.type
_entity.pdbx_description
1 polymer ?
#
loop_
_entity_poly.entity_id
_entity_poly.type
_entity_poly.pdbx_seq_one_letter_code
_entity_poly.pdbx_strand_id
1 'polypeptide(L)' 'GGGSAGAVVAARLSENPHVKVLLLEAGGVPKLKSEVPILAAQLQMTRNDWRYLTVPQRRSCFGLVNRV' A
#
# COMPACT_ATOMS: atom_id res chain seq x y z
N GLY A 1 -4.32 -4.43 8.84
CA GLY A 1 -3.70 -3.53 7.86
C GLY A 1 -4.41 -2.20 7.87
N GLY A 2 -3.66 -1.12 8.07
CA GLY A 2 -4.08 0.29 8.02
C GLY A 2 -4.04 0.89 6.61
N GLY A 3 -4.44 0.13 5.58
CA GLY A 3 -4.70 0.68 4.25
C GLY A 3 -5.99 1.52 4.21
N SER A 4 -6.43 1.96 3.03
CA SER A 4 -7.55 2.90 2.86
C SER A 4 -8.81 2.52 3.64
N ALA A 5 -9.25 1.25 3.56
CA ALA A 5 -10.41 0.78 4.32
C ALA A 5 -10.10 0.58 5.81
N GLY A 6 -8.95 -0.03 6.13
CA GLY A 6 -8.57 -0.35 7.50
C GLY A 6 -8.42 0.88 8.38
N ALA A 7 -7.83 1.96 7.85
CA ALA A 7 -7.71 3.24 8.55
C ALA A 7 -9.09 3.87 8.85
N VAL A 8 -10.00 3.88 7.87
CA VAL A 8 -11.35 4.43 8.05
C VAL A 8 -12.15 3.62 9.06
N VAL A 9 -12.14 2.29 8.97
CA VAL A 9 -12.85 1.42 9.91
C VAL A 9 -12.30 1.58 11.33
N ALA A 10 -10.97 1.56 11.49
CA ALA A 10 -10.33 1.75 12.80
C ALA A 10 -10.69 3.11 13.42
N ALA A 11 -10.67 4.18 12.62
CA ALA A 11 -11.07 5.51 13.07
C ALA A 11 -12.52 5.54 13.57
N ARG A 12 -13.48 5.02 12.78
CA ARG A 12 -14.90 5.00 13.17
C ARG A 12 -15.18 4.14 14.40
N LEU A 13 -14.56 2.97 14.50
CA LEU A 13 -14.72 2.11 15.68
C LEU A 13 -14.15 2.77 16.95
N SER A 14 -13.08 3.56 16.81
CA SER A 14 -12.43 4.24 17.95
C SER A 14 -13.19 5.47 18.45
N GLU A 15 -14.22 5.94 17.74
CA GLU A 15 -15.11 7.02 18.21
C GLU A 15 -15.94 6.59 19.43
N ASN A 16 -16.20 5.28 19.59
CA ASN A 16 -16.91 4.75 20.75
C ASN A 16 -15.90 4.43 21.89
N PRO A 17 -15.95 5.12 23.04
CA PRO A 17 -14.99 4.92 24.13
C PRO A 17 -15.08 3.53 24.79
N HIS A 18 -16.15 2.77 24.54
CA HIS A 18 -16.31 1.40 25.04
C HIS A 18 -15.65 0.34 24.15
N VAL A 19 -15.18 0.71 22.96
CA VAL A 19 -14.54 -0.20 22.01
C VAL A 19 -13.02 0.00 22.05
N LYS A 20 -12.28 -1.08 22.27
CA LYS A 20 -10.81 -1.09 22.16
C LYS A 20 -10.40 -1.61 20.79
N VAL A 21 -9.68 -0.79 20.04
CA VAL A 21 -9.22 -1.11 18.68
C VAL A 21 -7.71 -1.31 18.66
N LEU A 22 -7.26 -2.40 18.06
CA LEU A 22 -5.85 -2.64 17.72
C LEU A 22 -5.70 -2.66 16.20
N LEU A 23 -4.93 -1.72 15.65
CA LEU A 23 -4.62 -1.67 14.22
C LEU A 23 -3.18 -2.15 14.00
N LEU A 24 -3.04 -3.30 13.33
CA LEU A 24 -1.74 -3.81 12.89
C LEU A 24 -1.50 -3.43 11.43
N GLU A 25 -0.38 -2.77 11.15
CA GLU A 25 0.08 -2.40 9.81
C GLU A 25 1.51 -2.92 9.61
N ALA A 26 1.77 -3.53 8.44
CA ALA A 26 3.07 -4.13 8.14
C ALA A 26 4.07 -3.09 7.61
N GLY A 27 3.56 -2.03 6.98
CA GLY A 27 4.35 -0.91 6.52
C GLY A 27 4.90 -0.03 7.65
N GLY A 28 5.82 0.86 7.29
CA GLY A 28 6.35 1.88 8.20
C GLY A 28 5.62 3.22 8.06
N VAL A 29 6.17 4.25 8.71
CA VAL A 29 5.68 5.63 8.58
C VAL A 29 5.86 6.11 7.12
N PRO A 30 4.84 6.76 6.51
CA PRO A 30 4.96 7.37 5.20
C PRO A 30 6.13 8.35 5.12
N LYS A 31 6.82 8.40 3.98
CA LYS A 31 7.95 9.32 3.76
C LYS A 31 7.44 10.58 3.06
N LEU A 32 8.15 11.70 3.19
CA LEU A 32 7.79 12.95 2.52
C LEU A 32 7.49 12.80 1.00
N LYS A 33 8.19 11.87 0.32
CA LYS A 33 7.95 11.58 -1.10
C LYS A 33 6.52 11.09 -1.41
N SER A 34 5.82 10.47 -0.46
CA SER A 34 4.42 10.06 -0.65
C SER A 34 3.41 11.19 -0.52
N GLU A 35 3.83 12.37 -0.08
CA GLU A 35 2.97 13.55 0.04
C GLU A 35 3.01 14.43 -1.21
N VAL A 36 4.01 14.24 -2.09
CA VAL A 36 4.20 15.03 -3.32
C VAL A 36 3.72 14.23 -4.53
N PRO A 37 2.58 14.58 -5.17
CA PRO A 37 1.96 13.73 -6.19
C PRO A 37 2.84 13.41 -7.42
N ILE A 38 3.64 14.37 -7.90
CA ILE A 38 4.53 14.16 -9.05
C ILE A 38 5.63 13.12 -8.79
N LEU A 39 5.93 12.83 -7.51
CA LEU A 39 6.93 11.85 -7.11
C LEU A 39 6.38 10.42 -6.97
N ALA A 40 5.08 10.18 -7.22
CA ALA A 40 4.45 8.88 -7.02
C ALA A 40 5.17 7.72 -7.73
N ALA A 41 5.65 7.94 -8.96
CA ALA A 41 6.40 6.92 -9.70
C ALA A 41 7.70 6.49 -9.01
N GLN A 42 8.32 7.35 -8.17
CA GLN A 42 9.53 7.02 -7.42
C GLN A 42 9.28 6.08 -6.24
N LEU A 43 8.02 5.80 -5.88
CA LEU A 43 7.67 4.92 -4.78
C LEU A 43 7.56 3.45 -5.23
N GLN A 44 7.36 3.21 -6.53
CA GLN A 44 7.29 1.87 -7.10
C GLN A 44 8.60 1.13 -6.89
N MET A 45 8.53 -0.19 -6.66
CA MET A 45 9.71 -1.03 -6.43
C MET A 45 10.60 -0.56 -5.25
N THR A 46 10.07 0.22 -4.31
CA THR A 46 10.76 0.61 -3.06
C THR A 46 10.28 -0.24 -1.87
N ARG A 47 10.73 0.07 -0.64
CA ARG A 47 10.20 -0.57 0.58
C ARG A 47 8.75 -0.21 0.88
N ASN A 48 8.20 0.81 0.21
CA ASN A 48 6.80 1.23 0.36
C ASN A 48 5.85 0.45 -0.57
N ASP A 49 6.41 -0.35 -1.48
CA ASP A 49 5.69 -1.21 -2.41
C ASP A 49 5.88 -2.66 -1.95
N TRP A 50 4.83 -3.48 -2.04
CA TRP A 50 4.94 -4.92 -1.79
C TRP A 50 5.76 -5.64 -2.85
N ARG A 51 5.98 -5.00 -4.01
CA ARG A 51 6.80 -5.51 -5.12
C ARG A 51 6.36 -6.89 -5.60
N TYR A 52 5.06 -7.15 -5.58
CA TYR A 52 4.54 -8.39 -6.13
C TYR A 52 4.80 -8.42 -7.63
N LEU A 53 5.34 -9.55 -8.09
CA LEU A 53 5.44 -9.86 -9.50
C LEU A 53 4.29 -10.79 -9.86
N THR A 54 3.76 -10.60 -11.07
CA THR A 54 2.81 -11.55 -11.63
C THR A 54 3.53 -12.81 -12.08
N VAL A 55 2.78 -13.88 -12.34
CA VAL A 55 3.28 -14.96 -13.19
C VAL A 55 3.43 -14.44 -14.63
N PRO A 56 4.29 -15.03 -15.49
CA PRO A 56 4.43 -14.60 -16.87
C PRO A 56 3.10 -14.51 -17.61
N GLN A 57 2.79 -13.34 -18.17
CA GLN A 57 1.52 -13.08 -18.83
C GLN A 57 1.57 -13.43 -20.32
N ARG A 58 0.53 -14.12 -20.82
CA ARG A 58 0.44 -14.51 -22.24
C ARG A 58 -0.04 -13.36 -23.15
N ARG A 59 -0.74 -12.37 -22.60
CA ARG A 59 -1.46 -11.32 -23.36
C ARG A 59 -1.14 -9.88 -22.91
N SER A 60 -0.17 -9.68 -22.03
CA SER A 60 0.24 -8.36 -21.52
C SER A 60 1.74 -8.34 -21.20
N CYS A 61 2.25 -7.20 -20.74
CA CYS A 61 3.63 -7.05 -20.27
C CYS A 61 4.72 -7.36 -21.32
N PHE A 62 4.43 -7.19 -22.62
CA PHE A 62 5.39 -7.48 -23.70
C PHE A 62 6.68 -6.63 -23.65
N GLY A 63 6.65 -5.47 -22.97
CA GLY A 63 7.81 -4.61 -22.74
C GLY A 63 8.55 -4.87 -21.43
N LEU A 64 8.12 -5.84 -20.61
CA LEU A 64 8.75 -6.19 -19.33
C LEU A 64 9.58 -7.47 -19.47
N VAL A 65 10.66 -7.56 -18.69
CA VAL A 65 11.53 -8.74 -18.66
C VAL A 65 10.70 -9.95 -18.21
N ASN A 66 10.81 -11.07 -18.93
CA ASN A 66 10.03 -12.30 -18.67
C ASN A 66 8.50 -12.14 -18.68
N ARG A 67 7.96 -11.02 -19.19
CA ARG A 67 6.53 -10.70 -19.21
C ARG A 67 5.88 -10.73 -17.81
N VAL A 68 6.61 -10.31 -16.77
CA VAL A 68 6.13 -10.22 -15.38
C VAL A 68 5.96 -8.79 -14.90
#